data_AF-A0A3S0JZ99-F1
#
_entry.id   AF-A0A3S0JZ99-F1
#
_cell.length_a   1.000
_cell.length_b   1.000
_cell.length_c   1.000
_cell.angle_alpha   90.00
_cell.angle_beta   90.00
_cell.angle_gamma   90.00
#
_symmetry.space_group_name_H-M   'P 1'
#
loop_
_entity.id
_entity.type
_entity.pdbx_description
1 polymer ?
#
loop_
_entity_poly.entity_id
_entity_poly.type
_entity_poly.pdbx_seq_one_letter_code
_entity_poly.pdbx_strand_id
1 'polypeptide(L)'
;MNNRILHTIIFFLLLNVNCFSQSEYPFYEQLAFNFYKDTILEMYPVERKIIVFKSLNYNSGEEIYYVPSDCLKTKLPNYGKNIEKLEYSKYWRRFEDMRLDLDLTNIDKKKFKIRKFNRGNFPKLFVHYPKVYENRIFVIVHEKYQNSGKYYTIELNKTGEIIDWCQSKYETVTLH
;
A
#
# COMPACT_ATOMS: atom_id res chain seq x y z
N MET A 1 29.41 42.52 -7.21
CA MET A 1 28.11 42.19 -6.60
C MET A 1 28.21 42.53 -5.12
N ASN A 2 27.36 43.41 -4.59
CA ASN A 2 27.54 43.97 -3.25
C ASN A 2 27.41 42.87 -2.17
N ASN A 3 28.36 42.76 -1.24
CA ASN A 3 28.37 41.68 -0.22
C ASN A 3 27.06 41.59 0.57
N ARG A 4 26.35 42.73 0.72
CA ARG A 4 25.00 42.77 1.31
C ARG A 4 23.96 41.97 0.52
N ILE A 5 23.98 42.04 -0.81
CA ILE A 5 23.02 41.31 -1.68
C ILE A 5 23.30 39.80 -1.62
N LEU A 6 24.57 39.40 -1.59
CA LEU A 6 24.97 38.00 -1.46
C LEU A 6 24.50 37.39 -0.13
N HIS A 7 24.65 38.13 0.98
CA HIS A 7 24.15 37.69 2.28
C HIS A 7 22.62 37.58 2.34
N THR A 8 21.89 38.50 1.71
CA THR A 8 20.42 38.43 1.66
C THR A 8 19.93 37.21 0.87
N ILE A 9 20.60 36.86 -0.24
CA ILE A 9 20.26 35.68 -1.05
C ILE A 9 20.56 34.39 -0.28
N ILE A 10 21.70 34.31 0.41
CA ILE A 10 22.06 33.16 1.25
C ILE A 10 21.09 32.99 2.42
N PHE A 11 20.66 34.09 3.05
CA PHE A 11 19.67 34.06 4.13
C PHE A 11 18.28 33.60 3.63
N PHE A 12 17.87 34.01 2.43
CA PHE A 12 16.64 33.51 1.80
C PHE A 12 16.72 32.02 1.41
N LEU A 13 17.88 31.54 0.95
CA LEU A 13 18.10 30.11 0.67
C LEU A 13 18.07 29.26 1.95
N LEU A 14 18.60 29.78 3.07
CA LEU A 14 18.58 29.11 4.37
C LEU A 14 17.20 29.14 5.06
N LEU A 15 16.34 30.11 4.75
CA LEU A 15 14.96 30.14 5.26
C LEU A 15 14.01 29.19 4.51
N ASN A 16 14.36 28.78 3.29
CA ASN A 16 13.53 27.88 2.47
C ASN A 16 13.82 26.38 2.69
N VAL A 17 14.77 26.01 3.57
CA VAL A 17 15.05 24.58 3.87
C VAL A 17 14.12 23.95 4.90
N ASN A 18 13.20 24.71 5.50
CA ASN A 18 12.27 24.21 6.51
C ASN A 18 10.81 24.33 6.08
N CYS A 19 10.37 23.53 5.10
CA CYS A 19 8.98 23.01 5.09
C CYS A 19 8.74 21.93 4.02
N PHE A 20 9.50 20.84 4.07
CA PHE A 20 8.88 19.57 3.72
C PHE A 20 8.32 18.99 5.01
N SER A 21 7.02 19.11 5.21
CA SER A 21 6.29 18.29 6.19
C SER A 21 6.40 16.85 5.70
N GLN A 22 7.55 16.22 5.95
CA GLN A 22 7.73 14.80 5.70
C GLN A 22 6.81 14.10 6.71
N SER A 23 5.73 13.51 6.19
CA SER A 23 4.89 12.61 6.96
C SER A 23 5.77 11.66 7.76
N GLU A 24 5.52 11.53 9.06
CA GLU A 24 6.30 10.66 9.96
C GLU A 24 6.28 9.18 9.48
N TYR A 25 5.28 8.84 8.66
CA TYR A 25 5.14 7.52 8.03
C TYR A 25 5.09 7.64 6.50
N PRO A 26 5.76 6.75 5.75
CA PRO A 26 5.59 6.67 4.30
C PRO A 26 4.19 6.17 3.94
N PHE A 27 3.80 6.36 2.66
CA PHE A 27 2.55 5.81 2.14
C PHE A 27 2.74 4.32 1.80
N TYR A 28 2.53 3.45 2.79
CA TYR A 28 2.81 2.01 2.71
C TYR A 28 2.06 1.31 1.59
N GLU A 29 0.82 1.70 1.32
CA GLU A 29 0.01 1.11 0.25
C GLU A 29 0.63 1.32 -1.13
N GLN A 30 1.22 2.50 -1.37
CA GLN A 30 1.95 2.73 -2.62
C GLN A 30 3.21 1.88 -2.71
N LEU A 31 3.96 1.75 -1.62
CA LEU A 31 5.17 0.94 -1.58
C LEU A 31 4.85 -0.53 -1.86
N ALA A 32 3.82 -1.05 -1.21
CA ALA A 32 3.33 -2.41 -1.41
C ALA A 32 2.82 -2.65 -2.85
N PHE A 33 2.07 -1.70 -3.41
CA PHE A 33 1.62 -1.76 -4.80
C PHE A 33 2.80 -1.77 -5.78
N ASN A 34 3.81 -0.91 -5.56
CA ASN A 34 5.00 -0.87 -6.40
C ASN A 34 5.76 -2.20 -6.33
N PHE A 35 5.98 -2.74 -5.14
CA PHE A 35 6.63 -4.05 -4.98
C PHE A 35 5.86 -5.18 -5.66
N TYR A 36 4.54 -5.18 -5.55
CA TYR A 36 3.71 -6.14 -6.27
C TYR A 36 3.90 -6.02 -7.78
N LYS A 37 3.81 -4.79 -8.32
CA LYS A 37 3.93 -4.49 -9.75
C LYS A 37 5.32 -4.84 -10.30
N ASP A 38 6.37 -4.48 -9.58
CA ASP A 38 7.75 -4.47 -10.07
C ASP A 38 8.54 -5.71 -9.66
N THR A 39 8.11 -6.46 -8.65
CA THR A 39 8.82 -7.65 -8.19
C THR A 39 7.94 -8.89 -8.27
N ILE A 40 6.77 -8.86 -7.63
CA ILE A 40 5.90 -10.05 -7.59
C ILE A 40 5.41 -10.44 -8.99
N LEU A 41 4.97 -9.48 -9.80
CA LEU A 41 4.49 -9.75 -11.16
C LEU A 41 5.58 -10.07 -12.18
N GLU A 42 6.85 -9.90 -11.83
CA GLU A 42 7.96 -10.44 -12.64
C GLU A 42 8.12 -11.94 -12.38
N MET A 43 8.00 -12.37 -11.12
CA MET A 43 8.07 -13.77 -10.72
C MET A 43 6.80 -14.56 -11.07
N TYR A 44 5.63 -13.91 -10.93
CA TYR A 44 4.31 -14.50 -11.12
C TYR A 44 3.51 -13.65 -12.12
N PRO A 45 3.83 -13.73 -13.42
CA PRO A 45 3.17 -12.93 -14.43
C PRO A 45 1.67 -13.26 -14.50
N VAL A 46 0.88 -12.23 -14.82
CA VAL A 46 -0.58 -12.35 -14.92
C VAL A 46 -1.00 -12.71 -16.33
N GLU A 47 -1.88 -13.69 -16.45
CA GLU A 47 -2.43 -14.13 -17.75
C GLU A 47 -3.48 -13.16 -18.30
N ARG A 48 -4.16 -12.42 -17.42
CA ARG A 48 -5.23 -11.49 -17.75
C ARG A 48 -4.99 -10.15 -17.09
N LYS A 49 -5.46 -9.08 -17.73
CA LYS A 49 -5.39 -7.73 -17.16
C LYS A 49 -6.10 -7.67 -15.83
N ILE A 50 -5.41 -7.18 -14.81
CA ILE A 50 -5.99 -6.97 -13.49
C ILE A 50 -6.60 -5.57 -13.42
N ILE A 51 -7.83 -5.48 -12.93
CA ILE A 51 -8.48 -4.21 -12.65
C ILE A 51 -7.91 -3.63 -11.35
N VAL A 52 -7.31 -2.45 -11.42
CA VAL A 52 -6.80 -1.71 -10.25
C VAL A 52 -7.63 -0.44 -10.05
N PHE A 53 -7.84 -0.07 -8.79
CA PHE A 53 -8.57 1.13 -8.40
C PHE A 53 -7.60 2.18 -7.90
N LYS A 54 -7.82 3.45 -8.31
CA LYS A 54 -6.97 4.56 -7.86
C LYS A 54 -7.13 4.80 -6.37
N SER A 55 -8.37 4.85 -5.89
CA SER A 55 -8.66 5.07 -4.48
C SER A 55 -8.68 3.76 -3.71
N LEU A 56 -8.13 3.78 -2.49
CA LEU A 56 -8.18 2.66 -1.53
C LEU A 56 -9.58 2.42 -0.94
N ASN A 57 -10.62 3.05 -1.48
CA ASN A 57 -11.99 2.99 -0.98
C ASN A 57 -12.69 1.69 -1.39
N TYR A 58 -12.33 0.58 -0.75
CA TYR A 58 -13.04 -0.68 -0.81
C TYR A 58 -14.16 -0.73 0.25
N ASN A 59 -15.27 -1.41 -0.04
CA ASN A 59 -16.38 -1.51 0.92
C ASN A 59 -15.99 -2.42 2.10
N SER A 60 -16.77 -2.38 3.20
CA SER A 60 -16.50 -3.20 4.39
C SER A 60 -16.44 -4.71 4.12
N GLY A 61 -17.11 -5.18 3.06
CA GLY A 61 -17.10 -6.58 2.63
C GLY A 61 -15.81 -7.02 1.92
N GLU A 62 -14.98 -6.09 1.47
CA GLU A 62 -13.65 -6.37 0.92
C GLU A 62 -12.55 -6.13 1.97
N GLU A 63 -12.87 -5.58 3.15
CA GLU A 63 -11.84 -5.33 4.17
C GLU A 63 -11.33 -6.64 4.79
N ILE A 64 -10.01 -6.80 4.76
CA ILE A 64 -9.33 -7.90 5.43
C ILE A 64 -8.93 -7.42 6.83
N TYR A 65 -9.43 -8.10 7.87
CA TYR A 65 -9.17 -7.74 9.28
C TYR A 65 -8.03 -8.55 9.92
N TYR A 66 -7.46 -9.52 9.19
CA TYR A 66 -6.36 -10.37 9.62
C TYR A 66 -5.15 -10.20 8.69
N VAL A 67 -4.01 -10.80 9.05
CA VAL A 67 -2.78 -10.79 8.22
C VAL A 67 -2.48 -12.22 7.77
N PRO A 68 -2.82 -12.60 6.53
CA PRO A 68 -2.43 -13.90 5.97
C PRO A 68 -0.90 -13.99 5.90
N SER A 69 -0.27 -14.83 6.72
CA SER A 69 1.18 -14.74 6.97
C SER A 69 1.87 -16.09 7.17
N ASP A 70 1.24 -17.19 6.73
CA ASP A 70 1.75 -18.54 6.98
C ASP A 70 3.18 -18.76 6.49
N CYS A 71 3.60 -18.05 5.44
CA CYS A 71 4.94 -18.17 4.85
C CYS A 71 5.91 -17.03 5.18
N LEU A 72 5.53 -16.08 6.05
CA LEU A 72 6.50 -15.11 6.58
C LEU A 72 7.54 -15.83 7.44
N LYS A 73 8.81 -15.41 7.33
CA LYS A 73 9.93 -15.96 8.12
C LYS A 73 9.67 -15.82 9.61
N THR A 74 9.20 -14.65 10.03
CA THR A 74 8.83 -14.37 11.42
C THR A 74 7.33 -14.55 11.58
N LYS A 75 6.94 -15.63 12.26
CA LYS A 75 5.54 -15.95 12.53
C LYS A 75 4.83 -14.83 13.30
N LEU A 76 3.58 -14.56 12.95
CA LEU A 76 2.69 -13.70 13.70
C LEU A 76 1.94 -14.55 14.74
N PRO A 77 2.09 -14.29 16.05
CA PRO A 77 1.35 -15.03 17.07
C PRO A 77 -0.14 -14.67 17.00
N ASN A 78 -1.01 -15.69 16.98
CA ASN A 78 -2.47 -15.54 17.06
C ASN A 78 -3.11 -14.65 15.98
N TYR A 79 -3.45 -15.27 14.84
CA TYR A 79 -4.29 -14.71 13.77
C TYR A 79 -5.49 -13.91 14.32
N GLY A 80 -5.35 -12.58 14.39
CA GLY A 80 -6.43 -11.64 14.69
C GLY A 80 -6.43 -10.98 16.08
N LYS A 81 -5.59 -11.39 17.05
CA LYS A 81 -5.45 -10.65 18.32
C LYS A 81 -4.36 -9.60 18.19
N ASN A 82 -4.65 -8.36 18.60
CA ASN A 82 -3.70 -7.22 18.61
C ASN A 82 -3.22 -6.75 17.22
N ILE A 83 -3.94 -7.08 16.15
CA ILE A 83 -3.70 -6.50 14.83
C ILE A 83 -4.57 -5.27 14.71
N GLU A 84 -3.95 -4.10 14.66
CA GLU A 84 -4.64 -2.83 14.51
C GLU A 84 -4.55 -2.33 13.07
N LYS A 85 -5.55 -1.58 12.62
CA LYS A 85 -5.44 -0.81 11.39
C LYS A 85 -4.62 0.44 11.68
N LEU A 86 -3.62 0.75 10.84
CA LEU A 86 -2.88 1.99 10.96
C LEU A 86 -3.83 3.17 10.77
N GLU A 87 -3.99 3.98 11.82
CA GLU A 87 -4.88 5.13 11.80
C GLU A 87 -4.09 6.38 11.39
N TYR A 88 -4.03 6.65 10.08
CA TYR A 88 -3.28 7.78 9.54
C TYR A 88 -3.70 9.15 10.10
N SER A 89 -4.96 9.30 10.55
CA SER A 89 -5.48 10.51 11.20
C SER A 89 -4.65 10.96 12.40
N LYS A 90 -4.01 10.02 13.11
CA LYS A 90 -3.15 10.31 14.27
C LYS A 90 -1.80 10.92 13.87
N TYR A 91 -1.37 10.74 12.63
CA TYR A 91 -0.03 11.06 12.16
C TYR A 91 0.00 12.16 11.09
N TRP A 92 -1.13 12.43 10.47
CA TRP A 92 -1.25 13.48 9.46
C TRP A 92 -1.57 14.81 10.10
N ARG A 93 -0.69 15.80 9.89
CA ARG A 93 -0.85 17.15 10.44
C ARG A 93 -1.95 17.93 9.71
N ARG A 94 -2.25 17.59 8.44
CA ARG A 94 -3.27 18.24 7.62
C ARG A 94 -4.06 17.23 6.79
N PHE A 95 -5.33 17.54 6.53
CA PHE A 95 -6.20 16.72 5.67
C PHE A 95 -5.69 16.64 4.22
N GLU A 96 -4.96 17.66 3.76
CA GLU A 96 -4.33 17.67 2.43
C GLU A 96 -3.20 16.62 2.29
N ASP A 97 -2.64 16.16 3.41
CA ASP A 97 -1.62 15.10 3.44
C ASP A 97 -2.24 13.71 3.24
N MET A 98 -3.58 13.62 3.19
CA MET A 98 -4.28 12.34 3.05
C MET A 98 -4.09 11.71 1.66
N ARG A 99 -3.04 10.88 1.52
CA ARG A 99 -2.86 10.05 0.32
C ARG A 99 -3.75 8.82 0.41
N LEU A 100 -4.98 8.96 -0.07
CA LEU A 100 -5.92 7.84 -0.21
C LEU A 100 -5.93 7.23 -1.63
N ASP A 101 -5.14 7.82 -2.52
CA ASP A 101 -5.06 7.46 -3.93
C ASP A 101 -3.67 6.94 -4.27
N LEU A 102 -3.62 5.76 -4.87
CA LEU A 102 -2.42 5.23 -5.50
C LEU A 102 -2.02 6.11 -6.70
N ASP A 103 -0.71 6.34 -6.84
CA ASP A 103 -0.12 6.84 -8.07
C ASP A 103 -0.04 5.71 -9.09
N LEU A 104 -0.85 5.86 -10.14
CA LEU A 104 -0.96 4.90 -11.26
C LEU A 104 -0.51 5.53 -12.59
N THR A 105 0.19 6.67 -12.56
CA THR A 105 0.58 7.43 -13.76
C THR A 105 1.38 6.60 -14.75
N ASN A 106 2.36 5.82 -14.26
CA ASN A 106 3.28 5.01 -15.06
C ASN A 106 2.98 3.51 -15.02
N ILE A 107 1.71 3.13 -14.84
CA ILE A 107 1.33 1.72 -14.77
C ILE A 107 1.38 1.03 -16.15
N ASP A 108 1.84 -0.22 -16.19
CA ASP A 108 1.80 -1.03 -17.40
C ASP A 108 0.36 -1.39 -17.79
N LYS A 109 -0.18 -0.68 -18.79
CA LYS A 109 -1.54 -0.89 -19.32
C LYS A 109 -1.72 -2.23 -20.04
N LYS A 110 -0.65 -3.02 -20.28
CA LYS A 110 -0.75 -4.41 -20.76
C LYS A 110 -1.10 -5.36 -19.62
N LYS A 111 -0.60 -5.12 -18.40
CA LYS A 111 -0.90 -5.91 -17.19
C LYS A 111 -2.11 -5.40 -16.43
N PHE A 112 -2.40 -4.09 -16.49
CA PHE A 112 -3.41 -3.46 -15.66
C PHE A 112 -4.48 -2.69 -16.43
N LYS A 113 -5.66 -2.58 -15.82
CA LYS A 113 -6.76 -1.72 -16.25
C LYS A 113 -7.23 -0.85 -15.08
N ILE A 114 -7.08 0.46 -15.20
CA ILE A 114 -7.53 1.39 -14.15
C ILE A 114 -9.05 1.56 -14.21
N ARG A 115 -9.71 1.50 -13.05
CA ARG A 115 -11.13 1.82 -12.90
C ARG A 115 -11.36 2.74 -11.70
N LYS A 116 -12.40 3.57 -11.78
CA LYS A 116 -12.81 4.47 -10.68
C LYS A 116 -13.69 3.77 -9.63
N PHE A 117 -14.52 2.84 -10.08
CA PHE A 117 -15.51 2.16 -9.24
C PHE A 117 -15.29 0.65 -9.29
N ASN A 118 -15.61 -0.04 -8.19
CA ASN A 118 -15.58 -1.50 -8.08
C ASN A 118 -16.70 -2.16 -8.92
N ARG A 119 -16.63 -1.99 -10.25
CA ARG A 119 -17.53 -2.55 -11.25
C ARG A 119 -16.72 -3.29 -12.32
N GLY A 120 -17.31 -4.34 -12.87
CA GLY A 120 -16.72 -5.16 -13.92
C GLY A 120 -16.20 -6.51 -13.42
N ASN A 121 -15.63 -7.26 -14.36
CA ASN A 121 -15.22 -8.65 -14.17
C ASN A 121 -13.86 -8.78 -13.47
N PHE A 122 -13.54 -9.99 -13.05
CA PHE A 122 -12.27 -10.37 -12.44
C PHE A 122 -11.15 -10.55 -13.50
N PRO A 123 -9.86 -10.49 -13.11
CA PRO A 123 -9.35 -10.25 -11.76
C PRO A 123 -9.37 -8.78 -11.32
N LYS A 124 -9.50 -8.55 -10.01
CA LYS A 124 -9.44 -7.23 -9.37
C LYS A 124 -8.30 -7.18 -8.36
N LEU A 125 -7.63 -6.04 -8.25
CA LEU A 125 -6.59 -5.78 -7.27
C LEU A 125 -7.10 -4.79 -6.23
N PHE A 126 -7.03 -5.19 -4.96
CA PHE A 126 -7.23 -4.31 -3.82
C PHE A 126 -5.92 -4.17 -3.07
N VAL A 127 -5.60 -2.96 -2.66
CA VAL A 127 -4.49 -2.69 -1.74
C VAL A 127 -5.13 -2.25 -0.44
N HIS A 128 -4.94 -3.03 0.61
CA HIS A 128 -5.61 -2.79 1.88
C HIS A 128 -4.83 -1.79 2.73
N TYR A 129 -5.55 -1.08 3.60
CA TYR A 129 -4.92 -0.24 4.62
C TYR A 129 -3.94 -1.05 5.47
N PRO A 130 -2.85 -0.42 5.95
CA PRO A 130 -1.80 -1.13 6.64
C PRO A 130 -2.32 -1.66 7.96
N LYS A 131 -1.85 -2.85 8.31
CA LYS A 131 -2.09 -3.49 9.60
C LYS A 131 -0.81 -3.38 10.42
N VAL A 132 -0.95 -3.10 11.70
CA VAL A 132 0.17 -2.94 12.63
C VAL A 132 0.06 -4.01 13.70
N TYR A 133 1.19 -4.66 13.97
CA TYR A 133 1.38 -5.51 15.12
C TYR A 133 2.72 -5.13 15.74
N GLU A 134 2.69 -4.59 16.96
CA GLU A 134 3.86 -4.00 17.61
C GLU A 134 4.52 -2.93 16.71
N ASN A 135 5.73 -3.18 16.21
CA ASN A 135 6.46 -2.29 15.31
C ASN A 135 6.48 -2.76 13.83
N ARG A 136 5.74 -3.83 13.52
CA ARG A 136 5.69 -4.45 12.19
C ARG A 136 4.47 -3.92 11.44
N ILE A 137 4.69 -3.51 10.19
CA ILE A 137 3.63 -2.97 9.33
C ILE A 137 3.39 -3.96 8.20
N PHE A 138 2.13 -4.29 7.95
CA PHE A 138 1.74 -5.23 6.90
C PHE A 138 0.77 -4.55 5.96
N VAL A 139 1.05 -4.63 4.66
CA VAL A 139 0.08 -4.27 3.62
C VAL A 139 -0.28 -5.51 2.85
N ILE A 140 -1.58 -5.72 2.66
CA ILE A 140 -2.09 -6.85 1.90
C ILE A 140 -2.48 -6.35 0.52
N VAL A 141 -1.85 -6.92 -0.51
CA VAL A 141 -2.24 -6.75 -1.90
C VAL A 141 -3.08 -7.97 -2.28
N HIS A 142 -4.35 -7.75 -2.54
CA HIS A 142 -5.35 -8.79 -2.76
C HIS A 142 -5.75 -8.87 -4.22
N GLU A 143 -5.33 -9.94 -4.87
CA GLU A 143 -5.70 -10.28 -6.24
C GLU A 143 -6.92 -11.21 -6.21
N LYS A 144 -8.10 -10.62 -6.38
CA LYS A 144 -9.40 -11.30 -6.28
C LYS A 144 -9.84 -11.84 -7.64
N TYR A 145 -10.28 -13.10 -7.64
CA TYR A 145 -10.97 -13.78 -8.73
C TYR A 145 -12.42 -14.09 -8.32
N GLN A 146 -13.18 -14.74 -9.19
CA GLN A 146 -14.61 -14.95 -9.01
C GLN A 146 -14.95 -15.71 -7.72
N ASN A 147 -14.29 -16.84 -7.47
CA ASN A 147 -14.51 -17.70 -6.30
C ASN A 147 -13.20 -18.00 -5.54
N SER A 148 -12.14 -17.26 -5.83
CA SER A 148 -10.82 -17.49 -5.25
C SER A 148 -9.99 -16.22 -5.27
N GLY A 149 -8.80 -16.28 -4.70
CA GLY A 149 -7.86 -15.19 -4.79
C GLY A 149 -6.51 -15.49 -4.19
N LYS A 150 -5.63 -14.50 -4.34
CA LYS A 150 -4.30 -14.50 -3.75
C LYS A 150 -4.17 -13.28 -2.85
N TYR A 151 -3.58 -13.49 -1.69
CA TYR A 151 -3.09 -12.43 -0.85
C TYR A 151 -1.58 -12.39 -0.98
N TYR A 152 -1.04 -11.21 -1.24
CA TYR A 152 0.37 -10.92 -1.11
C TYR A 152 0.54 -10.00 0.09
N THR A 153 0.95 -10.58 1.21
CA THR A 153 1.20 -9.86 2.45
C THR A 153 2.64 -9.37 2.42
N ILE A 154 2.80 -8.05 2.42
CA ILE A 154 4.10 -7.39 2.34
C ILE A 154 4.37 -6.79 3.72
N GLU A 155 5.46 -7.24 4.35
CA GLU A 155 5.92 -6.72 5.63
C GLU A 155 6.92 -5.58 5.40
N LEU A 156 6.67 -4.45 6.04
CA LEU A 156 7.52 -3.26 6.00
C LEU A 156 7.91 -2.85 7.42
N ASN A 157 9.06 -2.19 7.53
CA ASN A 157 9.43 -1.46 8.74
C ASN A 157 8.83 -0.03 8.72
N LYS A 158 9.07 0.74 9.79
CA LYS A 158 8.56 2.11 9.93
C LYS A 158 9.09 3.10 8.89
N THR A 159 10.21 2.80 8.24
CA THR A 159 10.79 3.65 7.18
C THR A 159 10.25 3.29 5.79
N GLY A 160 9.48 2.19 5.67
CA GLY A 160 8.91 1.72 4.41
C GLY A 160 9.82 0.76 3.64
N GLU A 161 10.88 0.25 4.26
CA GLU A 161 11.69 -0.81 3.68
C GLU A 161 10.97 -2.15 3.81
N ILE A 162 11.01 -2.95 2.74
CA ILE A 162 10.38 -4.26 2.68
C ILE A 162 11.29 -5.27 3.37
N ILE A 163 10.76 -5.88 4.44
CA ILE A 163 11.51 -6.85 5.27
C ILE A 163 11.31 -8.26 4.72
N ASP A 164 10.05 -8.61 4.44
CA ASP A 164 9.65 -9.93 4.00
C ASP A 164 8.31 -9.86 3.26
N TRP A 165 7.94 -10.92 2.57
CA TRP A 165 6.62 -11.02 1.96
C TRP A 165 6.15 -12.47 1.86
N CYS A 166 4.84 -12.66 1.82
CA CYS A 166 4.22 -13.96 1.75
C CYS A 166 3.06 -13.97 0.76
N GLN A 167 2.97 -15.05 -0.03
CA GLN A 167 1.81 -15.35 -0.85
C GLN A 167 0.93 -16.39 -0.16
N SER A 168 -0.36 -16.07 0.00
CA SER A 168 -1.40 -17.02 0.42
C SER A 168 -2.49 -17.11 -0.64
N LYS A 169 -3.20 -18.23 -0.69
CA LYS A 169 -4.35 -18.46 -1.56
C LYS A 169 -5.59 -18.70 -0.73
N TYR A 170 -6.74 -18.32 -1.25
CA TYR A 170 -8.03 -18.68 -0.66
C TYR A 170 -9.03 -19.05 -1.74
N GLU A 171 -10.02 -19.84 -1.35
CA GLU A 171 -11.18 -20.19 -2.15
C GLU A 171 -12.44 -19.92 -1.32
N THR A 172 -13.49 -19.44 -1.98
CA THR A 172 -14.79 -19.23 -1.36
C THR A 172 -15.68 -20.42 -1.69
N VAL A 173 -16.06 -21.16 -0.65
CA VAL A 173 -17.00 -22.29 -0.76
C VAL A 173 -18.37 -21.83 -0.28
N THR A 174 -19.36 -21.88 -1.16
CA THR A 174 -20.77 -21.68 -0.78
C THR A 174 -21.37 -23.05 -0.45
N LEU A 175 -21.76 -23.25 0.80
CA LEU A 175 -22.49 -24.45 1.22
C LEU A 175 -23.99 -24.21 0.99
N HIS A 176 -24.66 -25.15 0.32
CA HIS A 176 -26.09 -25.18 0.09
C HIS A 176 -26.81 -26.03 1.13
#